data_AF-X1ABL1-F1
#
_entry.id   AF-X1ABL1-F1
#
_cell.length_a   1.000
_cell.length_b   1.000
_cell.length_c   1.000
_cell.angle_alpha   90.00
_cell.angle_beta   90.00
_cell.angle_gamma   90.00
#
_symmetry.space_group_name_H-M   'P 1'
#
loop_
_entity.id
_entity.type
_entity.pdbx_description
1 polymer ?
#
loop_
_entity_poly.entity_id
_entity_poly.type
_entity_poly.pdbx_seq_one_letter_code
_entity_poly.pdbx_strand_id
1 'polypeptide(L)'
;MNLTEMRAIVRRDLHDEDDTNYRWTDDELDRHITHAAKDLSEAIPYEQKSVKATTSGSREIDISTLSDRIVIEAVEYPVDKFPKKYQRYSLWADT
;
A
#
# COMPACT_ATOMS: atom_id res chain seq x y z
N MET A 1 7.63 6.36 10.57
CA MET A 1 6.44 6.23 11.41
C MET A 1 6.01 4.78 11.41
N ASN A 2 6.34 4.05 12.47
CA ASN A 2 5.89 2.68 12.73
C ASN A 2 4.75 2.67 13.76
N LEU A 3 4.13 1.51 13.99
CA LEU A 3 2.97 1.37 14.88
C LEU A 3 3.26 1.83 16.32
N THR A 4 4.44 1.51 16.86
CA THR A 4 4.86 1.93 18.20
C THR A 4 4.98 3.45 18.31
N GLU A 5 5.58 4.11 17.30
CA GLU A 5 5.69 5.57 17.23
C GLU A 5 4.31 6.23 17.16
N MET A 6 3.38 5.67 16.37
CA MET A 6 2.00 6.18 16.27
C MET A 6 1.26 6.01 17.60
N ARG A 7 1.38 4.85 18.25
CA ARG A 7 0.75 4.58 19.54
C ARG A 7 1.24 5.54 20.61
N ALA A 8 2.55 5.84 20.65
CA ALA A 8 3.09 6.81 21.59
C ALA A 8 2.50 8.22 21.40
N ILE A 9 2.26 8.65 20.16
CA ILE A 9 1.60 9.93 19.86
C ILE A 9 0.14 9.91 20.33
N VAL A 10 -0.61 8.86 19.99
CA VAL A 10 -2.01 8.73 20.41
C VAL A 10 -2.15 8.71 21.94
N ARG A 11 -1.25 8.01 22.64
CA ARG A 11 -1.20 8.02 24.11
C ARG A 11 -1.03 9.43 24.66
N ARG A 12 -0.12 10.22 24.08
CA ARG A 12 0.08 11.62 24.47
C ARG A 12 -1.16 12.48 24.24
N ASP A 13 -1.80 12.35 23.07
CA ASP A 13 -3.02 13.10 22.76
C ASP A 13 -4.18 12.75 23.70
N LEU A 14 -4.25 11.49 24.13
CA LEU A 14 -5.23 10.98 25.10
C LEU A 14 -4.85 11.24 26.56
N HIS A 15 -3.66 11.79 26.82
CA HIS A 15 -3.06 11.93 28.15
C HIS A 15 -2.99 10.59 28.92
N ASP A 16 -2.71 9.50 28.21
CA ASP A 16 -2.60 8.12 28.73
C ASP A 16 -1.14 7.61 28.66
N GLU A 17 -0.23 8.34 29.32
CA GLU A 17 1.23 8.11 29.27
C GLU A 17 1.76 7.33 30.49
N ASP A 18 0.94 7.04 31.51
CA ASP A 18 1.33 6.27 32.69
C ASP A 18 1.40 4.76 32.38
N ASP A 19 2.62 4.24 32.22
CA ASP A 19 2.90 2.86 31.85
C ASP A 19 2.53 1.83 32.93
N THR A 20 2.26 2.28 34.15
CA THR A 20 1.79 1.42 35.25
C THR A 20 0.26 1.35 35.32
N ASN A 21 -0.45 2.26 34.65
CA ASN A 21 -1.89 2.40 34.77
C ASN A 21 -2.53 2.97 33.48
N TYR A 22 -2.24 2.35 32.34
CA TYR A 22 -2.88 2.72 31.09
C TYR A 22 -4.39 2.52 31.15
N ARG A 23 -5.13 3.54 30.72
CA ARG A 23 -6.58 3.51 30.55
C ARG A 23 -7.00 2.68 29.36
N TRP A 24 -6.19 2.69 28.29
CA TRP A 24 -6.40 1.88 27.09
C TRP A 24 -5.22 0.93 26.88
N THR A 25 -5.54 -0.32 26.58
CA THR A 25 -4.53 -1.33 26.25
C THR A 25 -3.86 -1.03 24.91
N ASP A 26 -2.65 -1.55 24.71
CA ASP A 26 -1.95 -1.42 23.44
C ASP A 26 -2.77 -2.00 22.27
N ASP A 27 -3.42 -3.15 22.47
CA ASP A 27 -4.25 -3.81 21.46
C ASP A 27 -5.46 -2.94 21.03
N GLU A 28 -6.09 -2.24 21.99
CA GLU A 28 -7.20 -1.34 21.69
C GLU A 28 -6.74 -0.16 20.83
N LEU A 29 -5.63 0.48 21.21
CA LEU A 29 -5.08 1.59 20.44
C LEU A 29 -4.60 1.14 19.06
N ASP A 30 -3.93 0.00 18.96
CA ASP A 30 -3.43 -0.56 17.70
C ASP A 30 -4.58 -0.88 16.74
N ARG A 31 -5.69 -1.43 17.25
CA ARG A 31 -6.90 -1.66 16.45
C ARG A 31 -7.47 -0.35 15.89
N HIS A 32 -7.57 0.69 16.73
CA HIS A 32 -8.09 1.99 16.30
C HIS A 32 -7.16 2.69 15.30
N ILE A 33 -5.85 2.62 15.51
CA ILE A 33 -4.84 3.13 14.57
C ILE A 33 -4.96 2.40 13.22
N THR A 34 -5.09 1.06 13.25
CA THR A 34 -5.23 0.26 12.03
C THR A 34 -6.49 0.60 11.26
N HIS A 35 -7.63 0.77 11.95
CA HIS A 35 -8.88 1.22 11.30
C HIS A 35 -8.73 2.60 10.66
N ALA A 36 -8.18 3.58 11.39
CA ALA A 36 -7.97 4.91 10.85
C ALA A 36 -7.01 4.92 9.65
N ALA A 37 -5.94 4.13 9.70
CA ALA A 37 -5.00 3.98 8.59
C ALA A 37 -5.67 3.33 7.37
N LYS A 38 -6.55 2.35 7.57
CA LYS A 38 -7.33 1.72 6.51
C LYS A 38 -8.27 2.73 5.86
N ASP A 39 -9.09 3.44 6.65
CA ASP A 39 -10.05 4.42 6.14
C ASP A 39 -9.34 5.54 5.36
N LEU A 40 -8.19 6.00 5.86
CA LEU A 40 -7.36 6.97 5.16
C LEU A 40 -6.83 6.42 3.83
N SER A 41 -6.36 5.17 3.81
CA SER A 41 -5.84 4.52 2.61
C SER A 41 -6.92 4.31 1.55
N GLU A 42 -8.17 4.06 1.96
CA GLU A 42 -9.32 3.95 1.07
C GLU A 42 -9.71 5.31 0.48
N ALA A 43 -9.62 6.39 1.27
CA ALA A 43 -9.97 7.73 0.82
C ALA A 43 -8.88 8.40 -0.03
N ILE A 44 -7.61 8.23 0.36
CA ILE A 44 -6.44 8.84 -0.27
C ILE A 44 -5.34 7.76 -0.40
N PRO A 45 -5.42 6.92 -1.45
CA PRO A 45 -4.42 5.89 -1.69
C PRO A 45 -3.02 6.48 -1.85
N TYR A 46 -2.02 5.83 -1.24
CA TYR A 46 -0.63 6.25 -1.37
C TYR A 46 -0.03 5.72 -2.68
N GLU A 47 0.23 6.61 -3.63
CA GLU A 47 0.89 6.25 -4.90
C GLU A 47 2.34 5.81 -4.64
N GLN A 48 2.67 4.58 -5.08
CA GLN A 48 4.02 4.03 -4.99
C GLN A 48 4.65 3.82 -6.37
N LYS A 49 5.98 3.96 -6.44
CA LYS A 49 6.78 3.74 -7.66
C LYS A 49 7.87 2.72 -7.40
N SER A 50 8.08 1.83 -8.36
CA SER A 50 9.14 0.83 -8.32
C SER A 50 9.90 0.85 -9.64
N VAL A 51 11.23 0.87 -9.57
CA VAL A 51 12.09 0.75 -10.75
C VAL A 51 12.29 -0.74 -11.04
N LYS A 52 11.90 -1.19 -12.25
CA LYS A 52 12.14 -2.55 -12.73
C LYS A 52 13.24 -2.53 -13.78
N ALA A 53 14.27 -3.36 -13.58
CA ALA A 53 15.30 -3.55 -14.57
C ALA A 53 14.71 -4.26 -15.80
N THR A 54 15.01 -3.75 -16.99
CA THR A 54 14.62 -4.39 -18.25
C THR A 54 15.81 -5.13 -18.84
N THR A 55 15.52 -6.18 -19.60
CA THR A 55 16.53 -6.90 -20.37
C THR A 55 16.48 -6.42 -21.81
N SER A 56 17.64 -6.05 -22.38
CA SER A 56 17.72 -5.62 -23.79
C SER A 56 17.17 -6.72 -24.71
N GLY A 57 16.32 -6.33 -25.66
CA GLY A 57 15.64 -7.26 -26.57
C GLY A 57 14.48 -8.04 -25.94
N SER A 58 14.29 -7.98 -24.61
CA SER A 58 13.13 -8.56 -23.92
C SER A 58 11.97 -7.59 -23.87
N ARG A 59 10.78 -8.16 -23.75
CA ARG A 59 9.46 -7.50 -23.76
C ARG A 59 8.66 -7.84 -22.51
N GLU A 60 9.24 -8.70 -21.69
CA GLU A 60 8.68 -9.16 -20.43
C GLU A 60 9.22 -8.26 -19.31
N ILE A 61 8.32 -7.86 -18.41
CA ILE A 61 8.66 -7.14 -17.19
C ILE A 61 8.18 -8.00 -16.04
N ASP A 62 9.12 -8.50 -15.24
CA ASP A 62 8.78 -9.26 -14.04
C ASP A 62 8.26 -8.31 -12.94
N ILE A 63 7.00 -8.50 -12.58
CA ILE A 63 6.30 -7.76 -11.53
C ILE A 63 6.03 -8.62 -10.28
N SER A 64 6.53 -9.86 -10.24
CA SER A 64 6.35 -10.80 -9.11
C SER A 64 6.85 -10.25 -7.78
N THR A 65 7.82 -9.35 -7.83
CA THR A 65 8.43 -8.69 -6.67
C THR A 65 7.65 -7.47 -6.16
N LEU A 66 6.52 -7.09 -6.77
CA LEU A 66 5.61 -6.09 -6.21
C LEU A 66 4.70 -6.77 -5.18
N SER A 67 4.75 -6.33 -3.92
CA SER A 67 3.85 -6.78 -2.85
C SER A 67 2.50 -6.05 -2.89
N ASP A 68 1.51 -6.59 -2.17
CA ASP A 68 0.22 -5.94 -1.89
C ASP A 68 -0.54 -5.51 -3.15
N ARG A 69 -0.40 -6.28 -4.23
CA ARG A 69 -1.04 -6.02 -5.52
C ARG A 69 -2.52 -6.40 -5.46
N ILE A 70 -3.39 -5.39 -5.44
CA ILE A 70 -4.85 -5.61 -5.42
C ILE A 70 -5.41 -5.79 -6.83
N VAL A 71 -4.97 -4.96 -7.78
CA VAL A 71 -5.45 -4.93 -9.17
C VAL A 71 -4.35 -4.39 -10.07
N ILE A 72 -4.34 -4.85 -11.32
CA ILE A 72 -3.65 -4.17 -12.41
C ILE A 72 -4.74 -3.50 -13.26
N GLU A 73 -4.71 -2.16 -13.35
CA GLU A 73 -5.71 -1.33 -14.05
C GLU A 73 -5.31 -0.90 -15.48
N ALA A 74 -4.03 -0.52 -15.69
CA ALA A 74 -3.39 -0.21 -16.99
C ALA A 74 -2.13 -1.12 -17.32
N VAL A 75 -2.18 -2.02 -18.31
CA VAL A 75 -1.09 -2.83 -18.90
C VAL A 75 -1.09 -2.32 -20.32
N GLU A 76 -0.37 -1.24 -20.47
CA GLU A 76 -0.17 -0.65 -21.76
C GLU A 76 0.89 -1.48 -22.51
N TYR A 77 0.51 -2.25 -23.55
CA TYR A 77 1.13 -2.16 -24.90
C TYR A 77 0.69 -3.29 -25.86
N PRO A 78 1.08 -3.20 -27.15
CA PRO A 78 1.61 -4.38 -27.79
C PRO A 78 3.05 -4.14 -28.20
N VAL A 79 3.97 -4.84 -27.54
CA VAL A 79 5.33 -4.93 -28.04
C VAL A 79 5.25 -5.68 -29.39
N ASP A 80 5.86 -5.12 -30.44
CA ASP A 80 5.82 -5.48 -31.89
C ASP A 80 4.74 -4.82 -32.75
N LYS A 81 3.94 -3.89 -32.22
CA LYS A 81 3.06 -3.07 -33.06
C LYS A 81 3.39 -1.59 -33.04
N PHE A 82 3.44 -1.05 -34.25
CA PHE A 82 3.58 0.36 -34.58
C PHE A 82 2.45 0.75 -35.56
N PRO A 83 1.63 1.80 -35.30
CA PRO A 83 1.62 2.75 -34.17
C PRO A 83 0.53 2.47 -33.09
N LYS A 84 0.58 3.19 -31.96
CA LYS A 84 -0.18 2.98 -30.70
C LYS A 84 -1.72 3.04 -30.81
N LYS A 85 -2.41 2.09 -30.19
CA LYS A 85 -3.75 2.24 -29.56
C LYS A 85 -3.78 1.44 -28.26
N TYR A 86 -4.09 2.07 -27.13
CA TYR A 86 -4.21 1.40 -25.83
C TYR A 86 -5.60 0.78 -25.67
N GLN A 87 -5.67 -0.47 -25.18
CA GLN A 87 -6.94 -1.13 -24.89
C GLN A 87 -7.09 -1.46 -23.42
N ARG A 88 -8.27 -1.16 -22.89
CA ARG A 88 -8.66 -1.31 -21.48
C ARG A 88 -8.63 -2.78 -21.07
N TYR A 89 -8.10 -3.07 -19.89
CA TYR A 89 -8.26 -4.34 -19.21
C TYR A 89 -8.56 -4.07 -17.73
N SER A 90 -8.85 -5.14 -16.99
CA SER A 90 -9.04 -5.14 -15.54
C SER A 90 -8.63 -6.51 -15.01
N LEU A 91 -8.02 -6.56 -13.84
CA LEU A 91 -7.63 -7.80 -13.14
C LEU A 91 -8.21 -7.78 -11.72
N TRP A 92 -8.79 -8.88 -11.24
CA TRP A 92 -9.31 -8.97 -9.87
C TRP A 92 -8.68 -10.16 -9.15
N ALA A 93 -8.05 -9.86 -8.00
CA ALA A 93 -7.37 -10.76 -7.06
C ALA A 93 -6.18 -11.55 -7.65
N ASP A 94 -4.97 -11.26 -7.17
CA ASP A 94 -3.80 -12.11 -7.37
C ASP A 94 -3.14 -12.38 -6.01
N THR A 95 -3.41 -13.59 -5.52
CA THR A 95 -3.05 -14.27 -4.27
C THR A 95 -2.95 -13.42 -2.99
#